data_AF-A0A2T3YQ98-F1
#
_entry.id   AF-A0A2T3YQ98-F1
#
_cell.length_a   1.000
_cell.length_b   1.000
_cell.length_c   1.000
_cell.angle_alpha   90.00
_cell.angle_beta   90.00
_cell.angle_gamma   90.00
#
_symmetry.space_group_name_H-M   'P 1'
#
loop_
_entity.id
_entity.type
_entity.pdbx_description
1 polymer ?
#
loop_
_entity_poly.entity_id
_entity_poly.type
_entity_poly.pdbx_seq_one_letter_code
_entity_poly.pdbx_strand_id
1 'polypeptide(L)' 'KRINYMLELYLNDFIIIYINNILIFLNIFKEYKKYIYFILQKLKENKLFINFKKYIFYF' A
#
# COMPACT_ATOMS: atom_id res chain seq x y z
N LYS A 1 -0.29 9.77 13.12
CA LYS A 1 -1.24 9.99 12.00
C LYS A 1 -1.74 8.62 11.54
N ARG A 2 -3.05 8.42 11.37
CA ARG A 2 -3.60 7.11 10.95
C ARG A 2 -3.23 6.87 9.48
N ILE A 3 -2.86 5.62 9.14
CA ILE A 3 -2.46 5.20 7.77
C ILE A 3 -3.57 5.52 6.76
N ASN A 4 -4.83 5.41 7.18
CA ASN A 4 -6.00 5.76 6.36
C ASN A 4 -5.92 7.17 5.79
N TYR A 5 -5.56 8.19 6.57
CA TYR A 5 -5.44 9.56 6.06
C TYR A 5 -4.26 9.75 5.08
N MET A 6 -3.22 8.92 5.17
CA MET A 6 -2.07 8.99 4.27
C MET A 6 -2.38 8.42 2.88
N LEU A 7 -3.28 7.43 2.84
CA LEU A 7 -3.64 6.67 1.65
C LEU A 7 -5.11 6.91 1.24
N GLU A 8 -5.75 7.94 1.79
CA GLU A 8 -7.17 8.27 1.56
C GLU A 8 -7.49 8.50 0.09
N LEU A 9 -6.57 9.12 -0.65
CA LEU A 9 -6.70 9.35 -2.09
C LEU A 9 -6.72 8.06 -2.93
N TYR A 10 -6.37 6.91 -2.35
CA TYR A 10 -6.31 5.61 -3.01
C TYR A 10 -7.20 4.55 -2.34
N LEU A 11 -7.79 4.92 -1.19
CA LEU A 11 -8.76 4.09 -0.49
C LEU A 11 -10.01 3.95 -1.38
N ASN A 12 -10.44 2.71 -1.61
CA ASN A 12 -11.55 2.28 -2.47
C ASN A 12 -11.28 2.15 -3.98
N ASP A 13 -10.16 2.66 -4.51
CA ASP A 13 -9.81 2.43 -5.91
C ASP A 13 -9.05 1.12 -6.09
N PHE A 14 -7.91 1.00 -5.41
CA PHE A 14 -7.02 -0.17 -5.51
C PHE A 14 -6.35 -0.53 -4.18
N ILE A 15 -6.65 0.22 -3.10
CA ILE A 15 -6.11 -0.03 -1.77
C ILE A 15 -7.26 -0.26 -0.79
N ILE A 16 -7.17 -1.36 -0.03
CA ILE A 16 -7.96 -1.62 1.18
C ILE A 16 -7.01 -1.63 2.38
N ILE A 17 -7.36 -0.89 3.43
CA ILE A 17 -6.58 -0.87 4.68
C ILE A 17 -7.40 -1.52 5.78
N TYR A 18 -6.85 -2.56 6.41
CA TYR A 18 -7.47 -3.25 7.52
C TYR A 18 -6.54 -3.25 8.74
N ILE A 19 -6.83 -2.35 9.69
CA ILE A 19 -6.06 -2.12 10.94
C ILE A 19 -4.59 -1.80 10.67
N ASN A 20 -3.75 -2.82 10.47
CA ASN A 20 -2.30 -2.71 10.23
C ASN A 20 -1.89 -3.30 8.88
N ASN A 21 -2.82 -3.88 8.14
CA ASN A 21 -2.57 -4.54 6.87
C ASN A 21 -3.04 -3.65 5.73
N ILE A 22 -2.25 -3.59 4.67
CA ILE A 22 -2.56 -2.89 3.42
C ILE A 22 -2.71 -3.96 2.36
N LEU A 23 -3.88 -4.02 1.73
CA LEU A 23 -4.18 -4.88 0.59
C LEU A 23 -4.20 -3.99 -0.66
N ILE A 24 -3.47 -4.41 -1.70
CA ILE A 24 -3.38 -3.70 -2.97
C ILE A 24 -3.84 -4.65 -4.07
N PHE A 25 -4.86 -4.26 -4.83
CA PHE A 25 -5.42 -5.03 -5.93
C PHE A 25 -5.43 -4.17 -7.19
N LEU A 26 -4.82 -4.66 -8.28
CA LEU A 26 -4.71 -3.92 -9.53
C LEU A 26 -4.93 -4.87 -10.70
N ASN A 27 -5.61 -4.37 -11.74
CA ASN A 27 -5.91 -5.15 -12.93
C ASN A 27 -4.70 -5.27 -13.88
N ILE A 28 -3.71 -4.38 -13.76
CA ILE A 28 -2.56 -4.31 -14.67
C ILE A 28 -1.25 -4.36 -13.88
N PHE A 29 -0.40 -5.35 -14.17
CA PHE A 29 0.87 -5.56 -13.48
C PHE A 29 1.87 -4.39 -13.61
N LYS A 30 1.87 -3.70 -14.77
CA LYS A 30 2.74 -2.53 -15.00
C LYS A 30 2.41 -1.39 -14.04
N GLU A 31 1.13 -1.20 -13.76
CA GLU A 31 0.65 -0.20 -12.82
C GLU A 31 0.99 -0.60 -11.38
N TYR A 32 0.91 -1.90 -11.06
CA TYR A 32 1.27 -2.44 -9.75
C TYR A 32 2.64 -2.02 -9.26
N LYS A 33 3.69 -2.13 -10.08
CA LYS A 33 5.04 -1.69 -9.68
C LYS A 33 5.10 -0.21 -9.34
N LYS A 34 4.41 0.64 -10.12
CA LYS A 34 4.39 2.09 -9.91
C LYS A 34 3.68 2.45 -8.60
N TYR A 35 2.53 1.82 -8.35
CA TYR A 35 1.75 2.06 -7.14
C TYR A 35 2.44 1.55 -5.88
N ILE A 36 3.04 0.35 -5.92
CA ILE A 36 3.84 -0.17 -4.80
C ILE A 36 4.98 0.78 -4.47
N TYR A 37 5.76 1.20 -5.47
CA TYR A 37 6.88 2.10 -5.22
C TYR A 37 6.43 3.38 -4.51
N PHE A 38 5.31 3.97 -4.98
CA PHE A 38 4.74 5.16 -4.39
C PHE A 38 4.27 4.94 -2.93
N ILE A 39 3.56 3.85 -2.65
CA ILE A 39 3.08 3.50 -1.30
C ILE A 39 4.26 3.27 -0.36
N LEU A 40 5.29 2.53 -0.80
CA LEU A 40 6.51 2.31 -0.03
C LEU A 40 7.21 3.63 0.30
N GLN A 41 7.29 4.54 -0.67
CA GLN A 41 7.87 5.87 -0.47
C GLN A 41 7.07 6.69 0.55
N LYS A 42 5.73 6.70 0.45
CA LYS A 42 4.87 7.39 1.42
C LYS A 42 4.97 6.81 2.84
N LEU A 43 5.07 5.49 2.96
CA LEU A 43 5.30 4.82 4.24
C LEU A 43 6.64 5.24 4.85
N LYS A 44 7.71 5.29 4.03
CA LYS A 44 9.03 5.75 4.45
C LYS A 44 9.02 7.21 4.91
N GLU A 45 8.37 8.11 4.18
CA GLU A 45 8.20 9.54 4.55
C GLU A 45 7.51 9.69 5.91
N ASN A 46 6.57 8.81 6.24
CA ASN A 46 5.83 8.81 7.50
C ASN A 46 6.50 7.96 8.61
N LYS A 47 7.73 7.49 8.40
CA LYS A 47 8.49 6.64 9.33
C LYS A 47 7.75 5.35 9.72
N LEU A 48 6.95 4.81 8.81
CA LEU A 48 6.26 3.54 8.97
C LEU A 48 7.09 2.42 8.36
N PHE A 49 7.29 1.36 9.14
CA PHE A 49 8.05 0.19 8.72
C PHE A 49 7.12 -0.92 8.27
N ILE A 50 7.51 -1.60 7.20
CA ILE A 50 6.77 -2.73 6.65
C ILE A 50 7.43 -3.99 7.13
N ASN A 51 6.63 -4.93 7.62
CA ASN A 51 7.12 -6.26 7.93
C ASN A 51 7.17 -7.10 6.65
N PHE A 52 8.34 -7.19 6.03
CA PHE A 52 8.54 -7.99 4.81
C PHE A 52 8.19 -9.48 4.99
N LYS A 53 8.23 -10.02 6.21
CA LYS A 53 7.81 -11.41 6.46
C LYS A 53 6.30 -11.64 6.25
N LYS A 54 5.50 -10.58 6.37
CA LYS A 54 4.05 -10.62 6.13
C LYS A 54 3.68 -10.16 4.71
N TYR A 55 4.66 -9.76 3.90
CA TYR A 55 4.41 -9.32 2.54
C TYR A 55 4.19 -10.54 1.64
N ILE A 56 3.00 -10.64 1.08
CA ILE A 56 2.60 -11.72 0.19
C ILE A 56 2.22 -11.09 -1.14
N PHE A 57 2.81 -11.60 -2.22
CA PHE A 57 2.52 -11.18 -3.58
C PHE A 57 1.77 -12.31 -4.29
N TYR A 58 0.58 -12.01 -4.80
CA TYR A 58 -0.21 -12.92 -5.63
C TYR A 58 -0.10 -12.44 -7.10
N PHE A 59 0.24 -13.35 -8.01
CA PHE A 59 0.24 -13.14 -9.46
C PHE A 59 -1.10 -13.60 -10.05
#